data_AF-A0A931U552-F1
#
_entry.id   AF-A0A931U552-F1
#
_cell.length_a   1.000
_cell.length_b   1.000
_cell.length_c   1.000
_cell.angle_alpha   90.00
_cell.angle_beta   90.00
_cell.angle_gamma   90.00
#
_symmetry.space_group_name_H-M   'P 1'
#
loop_
_entity.id
_entity.type
_entity.pdbx_description
1 polymer ?
#
loop_
_entity_poly.entity_id
_entity_poly.type
_entity_poly.pdbx_seq_one_letter_code
_entity_poly.pdbx_strand_id
1 'polypeptide(L)'
;MAGEVFMFKAVVDQAVAQHPRRVVLLMNDRYHISPEGVRVLVFASEHLDPDVEIYGIGATPDVVEAFRDLELDDDIIWLGDYDAARIERSWVGSRSGAAPAGWPSGEAGAGRRARRVPSPAADCLGHRSRARARESR
;
A
#
# COMPACT_ATOMS: atom_id res chain seq x y z
N MET A 1 -4.59 -13.42 20.48
CA MET A 1 -5.51 -12.53 19.74
C MET A 1 -5.57 -12.90 18.25
N ALA A 2 -5.76 -14.17 17.88
CA ALA A 2 -5.80 -14.58 16.46
C ALA A 2 -7.17 -14.36 15.80
N GLY A 3 -8.25 -14.39 16.60
CA GLY A 3 -9.62 -14.20 16.11
C GLY A 3 -9.90 -12.80 15.57
N GLU A 4 -9.30 -11.76 16.16
CA GLU A 4 -9.54 -10.37 15.76
C GLU A 4 -8.97 -10.06 14.37
N VAL A 5 -7.75 -10.56 14.07
CA VAL A 5 -7.13 -10.40 12.75
C VAL A 5 -7.94 -11.15 11.68
N PHE A 6 -8.45 -12.33 12.00
CA PHE A 6 -9.31 -13.09 11.09
C PHE A 6 -10.61 -12.35 10.77
N MET A 7 -11.29 -11.84 11.80
CA MET A 7 -12.52 -11.06 11.60
C MET A 7 -12.25 -9.76 10.84
N PHE A 8 -11.13 -9.09 11.13
CA PHE A 8 -10.69 -7.91 10.41
C PHE A 8 -10.48 -8.20 8.93
N LYS A 9 -9.74 -9.27 8.61
CA LYS A 9 -9.54 -9.73 7.22
C LYS A 9 -10.86 -9.98 6.52
N ALA A 10 -11.79 -10.68 7.16
CA ALA A 10 -13.09 -10.99 6.55
C ALA A 10 -13.88 -9.71 6.18
N VAL A 11 -13.86 -8.70 7.05
CA VAL A 11 -14.50 -7.40 6.78
C VAL A 11 -13.81 -6.65 5.64
N VAL A 12 -12.47 -6.65 5.63
CA VAL A 12 -11.68 -6.01 4.57
C VAL A 12 -11.93 -6.69 3.22
N ASP A 13 -11.89 -8.02 3.17
CA ASP A 13 -12.17 -8.79 1.95
C ASP A 13 -13.58 -8.48 1.41
N GLN A 14 -14.57 -8.39 2.31
CA GLN A 14 -15.94 -8.04 1.94
C GLN A 14 -16.06 -6.61 1.38
N ALA A 15 -15.27 -5.67 1.89
CA ALA A 15 -15.22 -4.31 1.37
C ALA A 15 -14.55 -4.26 -0.01
N VAL A 16 -13.43 -4.97 -0.19
CA VAL A 16 -12.71 -5.07 -1.47
C VAL A 16 -13.58 -5.72 -2.55
N ALA A 17 -14.31 -6.77 -2.21
CA ALA A 17 -15.20 -7.48 -3.13
C ALA A 17 -16.36 -6.62 -3.69
N GLN A 18 -16.63 -5.46 -3.10
CA GLN A 18 -17.61 -4.50 -3.60
C GLN A 18 -17.05 -3.60 -4.71
N HIS A 19 -15.78 -3.78 -5.11
CA HIS A 19 -15.08 -2.94 -6.08
C HIS A 19 -15.23 -1.44 -5.76
N PRO A 20 -14.80 -1.02 -4.55
CA PRO A 20 -14.97 0.35 -4.12
C PRO A 20 -14.12 1.28 -4.95
N ARG A 21 -14.61 2.49 -5.22
CA ARG A 21 -13.76 3.56 -5.83
C ARG A 21 -12.82 4.18 -4.82
N ARG A 22 -13.14 4.07 -3.53
CA ARG A 22 -12.37 4.62 -2.41
C ARG A 22 -12.53 3.75 -1.18
N VAL A 23 -11.46 3.61 -0.43
CA VAL A 23 -11.46 2.92 0.86
C VAL A 23 -11.12 3.94 1.94
N VAL A 24 -11.89 3.94 3.03
CA VAL A 24 -11.67 4.83 4.17
C VAL A 24 -11.46 4.01 5.42
N LEU A 25 -10.31 4.21 6.06
CA LEU A 25 -9.94 3.63 7.33
C LEU A 25 -10.14 4.69 8.42
N LEU A 26 -11.21 4.53 9.22
CA LEU A 26 -11.49 5.39 10.36
C LEU A 26 -10.70 4.89 11.58
N MET A 27 -9.79 5.70 12.10
CA MET A 27 -8.86 5.32 13.18
C MET A 27 -8.90 6.24 14.40
N ASN A 28 -9.87 7.16 14.48
CA ASN A 28 -10.01 8.17 15.53
C ASN A 28 -9.90 7.63 16.98
N ASP A 29 -10.28 6.37 17.21
CA ASP A 29 -10.28 5.71 18.53
C ASP A 29 -9.23 4.59 18.66
N ARG A 30 -8.28 4.49 17.72
CA ARG A 30 -7.29 3.39 17.67
C ARG A 30 -5.89 3.92 17.95
N TYR A 31 -5.33 3.44 19.05
CA TYR A 31 -3.95 3.76 19.46
C TYR A 31 -2.91 2.76 18.94
N HIS A 32 -3.34 1.62 18.40
CA HIS A 32 -2.44 0.56 17.98
C HIS A 32 -3.09 -0.32 16.91
N ILE A 33 -2.30 -0.77 15.95
CA ILE A 33 -2.63 -1.82 14.97
C ILE A 33 -1.52 -2.87 15.02
N SER A 34 -1.88 -4.15 15.01
CA SER A 34 -0.86 -5.21 15.00
C SER A 34 -0.22 -5.34 13.62
N PRO A 35 1.04 -5.81 13.52
CA PRO A 35 1.69 -6.05 12.22
C PRO A 35 0.90 -6.98 11.30
N GLU A 36 0.22 -7.99 11.86
CA GLU A 36 -0.64 -8.88 11.09
C GLU A 36 -1.88 -8.16 10.53
N GLY A 37 -2.43 -7.20 11.30
CA GLY A 37 -3.52 -6.35 10.84
C GLY A 37 -3.09 -5.42 9.70
N VAL A 38 -1.90 -4.82 9.78
CA VAL A 38 -1.38 -3.99 8.68
C VAL A 38 -1.13 -4.84 7.43
N ARG A 39 -0.58 -6.06 7.57
CA ARG A 39 -0.41 -6.97 6.42
C ARG A 39 -1.71 -7.32 5.72
N VAL A 40 -2.82 -7.45 6.46
CA VAL A 40 -4.15 -7.62 5.86
C VAL A 40 -4.48 -6.45 4.93
N LEU A 41 -4.16 -5.22 5.32
CA LEU A 41 -4.39 -4.03 4.50
C LEU A 41 -3.44 -3.96 3.30
N VAL A 42 -2.18 -4.39 3.45
CA VAL A 42 -1.24 -4.53 2.32
C VAL A 42 -1.80 -5.50 1.28
N PHE A 43 -2.24 -6.69 1.70
CA PHE A 43 -2.84 -7.63 0.75
C PHE A 43 -4.12 -7.07 0.14
N ALA A 44 -4.93 -6.33 0.90
CA ALA A 44 -6.12 -5.73 0.38
C ALA A 44 -5.82 -4.68 -0.70
N SER A 45 -4.79 -3.84 -0.52
CA SER A 45 -4.41 -2.82 -1.50
C SER A 45 -3.96 -3.44 -2.83
N GLU A 46 -3.26 -4.58 -2.80
CA GLU A 46 -2.88 -5.32 -4.01
C GLU A 46 -4.07 -5.84 -4.83
N HIS A 47 -5.25 -6.01 -4.21
CA HIS A 47 -6.48 -6.48 -4.85
C HIS A 47 -7.41 -5.35 -5.26
N LEU A 48 -7.10 -4.10 -4.92
CA LEU A 48 -7.87 -2.93 -5.36
C LEU A 48 -7.47 -2.52 -6.77
N ASP A 49 -8.40 -1.89 -7.49
CA ASP A 49 -8.08 -1.29 -8.79
C ASP A 49 -7.06 -0.15 -8.61
N PRO A 50 -6.18 0.10 -9.60
CA PRO A 50 -5.10 1.09 -9.48
C PRO A 50 -5.59 2.54 -9.35
N ASP A 51 -6.87 2.80 -9.61
CA ASP A 51 -7.51 4.11 -9.48
C ASP A 51 -8.25 4.27 -8.13
N VAL A 52 -8.19 3.28 -7.24
CA VAL A 52 -8.80 3.35 -5.92
C VAL A 52 -7.92 4.15 -4.97
N GLU A 53 -8.51 5.16 -4.36
CA GLU A 53 -7.84 5.96 -3.33
C GLU A 53 -8.10 5.37 -1.94
N ILE A 54 -7.04 5.23 -1.13
CA ILE A 54 -7.14 4.80 0.27
C ILE A 54 -6.93 6.01 1.18
N TYR A 55 -7.84 6.23 2.14
CA TYR A 55 -7.79 7.32 3.11
C TYR A 55 -7.63 6.77 4.52
N GLY A 56 -6.70 7.31 5.29
CA GLY A 56 -6.55 7.04 6.72
C GLY A 56 -6.97 8.26 7.53
N ILE A 57 -7.98 8.13 8.38
CA ILE A 57 -8.59 9.26 9.10
C ILE A 57 -8.32 9.15 10.60
N GLY A 58 -7.75 10.20 11.18
CA GLY A 58 -7.50 10.33 12.62
C GLY A 58 -6.56 9.27 13.18
N ALA A 59 -5.63 8.78 12.36
CA ALA A 59 -4.59 7.88 12.83
C ALA A 59 -3.62 8.63 13.77
N THR A 60 -3.27 7.99 14.88
CA THR A 60 -2.18 8.48 15.74
C THR A 60 -0.83 8.31 15.04
N PRO A 61 0.22 9.07 15.43
CA PRO A 61 1.56 8.89 14.88
C PRO A 61 2.07 7.45 14.97
N ASP A 62 1.84 6.77 16.11
CA ASP A 62 2.25 5.36 16.30
C ASP A 62 1.58 4.41 15.30
N VAL A 63 0.31 4.67 14.97
CA VAL A 63 -0.40 3.89 13.95
C VAL A 63 0.22 4.17 12.58
N VAL A 64 0.47 5.42 12.22
CA VAL A 64 1.11 5.77 10.93
C VAL A 64 2.48 5.11 10.77
N GLU A 65 3.31 5.07 11.82
CA GLU A 65 4.60 4.37 11.78
C GLU A 65 4.44 2.86 11.50
N ALA A 66 3.41 2.22 12.04
CA ALA A 66 3.16 0.81 11.76
C ALA A 66 2.84 0.52 10.28
N PHE A 67 2.31 1.52 9.54
CA PHE A 67 2.12 1.43 8.10
C PHE A 67 3.41 1.70 7.32
N ARG A 68 4.28 2.59 7.81
CA ARG A 68 5.60 2.88 7.22
C ARG A 68 6.53 1.68 7.22
N ASP A 69 6.56 0.93 8.32
CA ASP A 69 7.38 -0.27 8.45
C ASP A 69 7.08 -1.34 7.37
N LEU A 70 5.90 -1.24 6.73
CA LEU A 70 5.44 -2.14 5.69
C LEU A 70 5.22 -1.44 4.34
N GLU A 71 5.77 -0.24 4.17
CA GLU A 71 5.72 0.55 2.92
C GLU A 71 4.31 0.81 2.38
N LEU A 72 3.28 0.76 3.24
CA LEU A 72 1.89 0.99 2.85
C LEU A 72 1.47 2.46 3.03
N ASP A 73 2.24 3.27 3.76
CA ASP A 73 1.88 4.66 4.01
C ASP A 73 1.91 5.54 2.74
N ASP A 74 2.75 5.18 1.76
CA ASP A 74 2.84 5.83 0.44
C ASP A 74 1.54 5.70 -0.38
N ASP A 75 0.76 4.64 -0.16
CA ASP A 75 -0.52 4.39 -0.83
C ASP A 75 -1.72 4.99 -0.06
N ILE A 76 -1.49 5.56 1.13
CA ILE A 76 -2.57 6.08 2.00
C ILE A 76 -2.52 7.62 2.07
N ILE A 77 -3.68 8.22 1.82
CA ILE A 77 -3.90 9.65 2.03
C ILE A 77 -4.34 9.86 3.48
N TRP A 78 -3.42 10.31 4.33
CA TRP A 78 -3.68 10.60 5.75
C TRP A 78 -4.39 11.94 5.94
N LEU A 79 -5.48 11.95 6.71
CA LEU A 79 -6.23 13.15 7.10
C LEU A 79 -6.48 13.14 8.61
N GLY A 80 -6.49 14.32 9.22
CA GLY A 80 -6.82 14.46 10.64
C GLY A 80 -8.30 14.14 10.92
N ASP A 81 -9.19 14.64 10.08
CA ASP A 81 -10.64 14.52 10.25
C ASP A 81 -11.32 14.03 8.97
N TYR A 82 -12.52 13.46 9.12
CA TYR A 82 -13.34 13.04 7.99
C TYR A 82 -13.92 14.26 7.27
N ASP A 83 -13.44 14.51 6.05
CA ASP A 83 -13.98 15.54 5.15
C ASP A 83 -14.82 14.89 4.05
N ALA A 84 -16.14 14.88 4.25
CA ALA A 84 -17.11 14.33 3.28
C ALA A 84 -17.01 15.02 1.92
N ALA A 85 -16.77 16.33 1.89
CA ALA A 85 -16.61 17.04 0.63
C ALA A 85 -15.42 16.45 -0.13
N ARG A 86 -14.29 16.19 0.51
CA ARG A 86 -13.13 15.59 -0.16
C ARG A 86 -13.33 14.11 -0.51
N ILE A 87 -13.87 13.32 0.42
CA ILE A 87 -13.90 11.85 0.34
C ILE A 87 -15.07 11.35 -0.49
N GLU A 88 -16.26 11.94 -0.35
CA GLU A 88 -17.48 11.48 -1.01
C GLU A 88 -17.73 12.15 -2.35
N ARG A 89 -17.03 13.27 -2.66
CA ARG A 89 -17.19 13.95 -3.95
C ARG A 89 -17.02 12.94 -5.08
N SER A 90 -18.07 12.77 -5.90
CA SER A 90 -17.97 11.99 -7.13
C SER A 90 -16.90 12.64 -7.99
N TRP A 91 -15.74 12.01 -8.09
CA TRP A 91 -14.64 12.52 -8.89
C TRP A 91 -15.10 12.56 -10.35
N VAL A 92 -15.29 13.78 -10.87
CA VAL A 92 -15.31 14.04 -12.30
C VAL A 92 -13.88 14.48 -12.63
N GLY A 93 -13.09 13.51 -13.08
CA GLY A 93 -11.84 13.71 -13.83
C GLY A 93 -11.03 14.95 -13.51
N SER A 94 -10.04 14.87 -12.62
CA SER A 94 -8.77 15.59 -12.78
C SER A 94 -7.72 15.11 -11.77
N ARG A 95 -6.65 14.53 -12.30
CA ARG A 95 -5.35 14.47 -11.65
C ARG A 95 -4.81 15.89 -11.53
N SER A 96 -4.50 16.33 -10.32
CA SER A 96 -3.43 17.30 -10.02
C SER A 96 -3.18 17.24 -8.52
N GLY A 97 -2.03 16.67 -8.16
CA GLY A 97 -1.57 16.67 -6.78
C GLY A 97 -1.38 18.10 -6.27
N ALA A 98 -1.97 18.37 -5.11
CA ALA A 98 -1.61 19.51 -4.28
C ALA A 98 -1.77 19.06 -2.83
N ALA A 99 -0.63 18.87 -2.15
CA ALA A 99 -0.60 18.71 -0.69
C ALA A 99 -1.10 20.02 -0.06
N PRO A 100 -2.02 19.99 0.94
CA PRO A 100 -2.48 21.20 1.59
C PRO A 100 -1.38 21.83 2.45
N ALA A 101 -1.30 23.16 2.41
CA ALA A 101 -0.45 23.96 3.28
C ALA A 101 -0.88 23.75 4.74
N GLY A 102 -0.01 23.16 5.56
CA GLY A 102 -0.30 22.96 6.99
C GLY A 102 0.56 21.93 7.71
N TRP A 103 1.31 21.09 7.00
CA TRP A 103 2.27 20.18 7.65
C TRP A 103 3.64 20.83 7.85
N PRO A 104 4.28 20.63 9.03
CA PRO A 104 5.65 21.05 9.24
C PRO A 104 6.54 20.26 8.27
N SER A 105 7.06 20.94 7.26
CA SER A 105 8.01 20.40 6.31
C SER A 105 9.33 20.15 7.02
N GLY A 106 9.49 18.94 7.56
CA GLY A 106 10.79 18.34 7.83
C GLY A 106 11.24 17.60 6.57
N GLU A 107 12.36 18.03 6.00
CA GLU A 107 12.90 17.63 4.71
C GLU A 107 13.08 16.10 4.53
N ALA A 108 12.40 15.53 3.52
CA ALA A 108 12.86 14.40 2.69
C ALA A 108 11.76 14.15 1.65
N GLY A 109 11.98 13.95 0.36
CA GLY A 109 13.14 13.96 -0.51
C GLY A 109 12.56 13.77 -1.91
N ALA A 110 13.16 14.45 -2.89
CA ALA A 110 12.64 14.62 -4.23
C ALA A 110 12.20 13.33 -4.94
N GLY A 111 11.09 13.45 -5.66
CA GLY A 111 10.43 12.34 -6.34
C GLY A 111 11.32 11.54 -7.28
N ARG A 112 11.07 10.23 -7.30
CA ARG A 112 11.39 9.36 -8.41
C ARG A 112 10.23 8.41 -8.64
N ARG A 113 9.52 8.64 -9.74
CA ARG A 113 8.60 7.68 -10.37
C ARG A 113 9.35 6.38 -10.62
N ALA A 114 9.04 5.32 -9.89
CA ALA A 114 9.42 3.97 -10.28
C ALA A 114 8.42 3.47 -11.31
N ARG A 115 8.96 3.17 -12.49
CA ARG A 115 8.27 2.63 -13.65
C ARG A 115 7.81 1.21 -13.32
N ARG A 116 6.69 0.78 -13.91
CA ARG A 116 6.37 -0.65 -14.09
C ARG A 116 7.63 -1.38 -14.55
N VAL A 117 8.11 -2.32 -13.75
CA VAL A 117 9.11 -3.30 -14.17
C VAL A 117 8.33 -4.46 -14.78
N PRO A 118 8.51 -4.81 -16.07
CA PRO A 118 7.99 -6.05 -16.59
C PRO A 118 8.78 -7.22 -15.98
N SER A 119 8.04 -8.20 -15.46
CA SER A 119 8.56 -9.47 -14.93
C SER A 119 9.37 -10.24 -15.99
N PRO A 120 10.59 -10.73 -15.71
CA PRO A 120 11.31 -11.60 -16.62
C PRO A 120 10.91 -13.06 -16.38
N ALA A 121 9.91 -13.54 -17.11
CA ALA A 121 9.65 -14.96 -17.28
C ALA A 121 9.91 -15.35 -18.74
N ALA A 122 11.18 -15.55 -19.09
CA ALA A 122 11.61 -16.27 -20.29
C ALA A 122 13.08 -16.70 -20.15
N ASP A 123 13.42 -17.85 -20.71
CA ASP A 123 14.77 -18.45 -20.83
C ASP A 123 15.34 -19.22 -19.63
N CYS A 124 14.74 -20.39 -19.38
CA CYS A 124 15.49 -21.56 -18.93
C CYS A 124 15.54 -22.59 -20.08
N LEU A 125 16.40 -22.35 -21.07
CA LEU A 125 16.75 -23.34 -22.09
C LEU A 125 18.24 -23.25 -22.44
N GLY A 126 19.00 -24.09 -21.72
CA GLY A 126 20.17 -24.84 -22.21
C GLY A 126 21.37 -24.09 -22.77
N HIS A 127 22.56 -24.35 -22.22
CA HIS A 127 23.68 -24.77 -23.06
C HIS A 127 24.74 -25.54 -22.26
N ARG A 128 25.06 -26.73 -22.78
CA ARG A 128 26.14 -27.61 -22.35
C ARG A 128 27.48 -26.95 -22.69
N SER A 129 28.40 -26.93 -21.73
CA SER A 129 29.80 -26.58 -21.97
C SER A 129 30.66 -27.80 -21.68
N ARG A 130 31.18 -28.39 -22.77
CA ARG A 130 32.34 -29.29 -22.75
C ARG A 130 33.56 -28.50 -22.29
N ALA A 131 34.34 -29.05 -21.37
CA ALA A 131 35.75 -28.69 -21.23
C ALA A 131 36.57 -29.97 -21.03
N ARG A 132 37.45 -30.24 -21.99
CA ARG A 132 38.52 -31.24 -21.94
C ARG A 132 39.73 -30.62 -21.22
N ALA A 133 40.37 -31.43 -20.38
CA ALA A 133 41.79 -31.37 -19.98
C ALA A 133 42.10 -32.81 -19.49
N ARG A 134 42.94 -33.69 -20.08
CA ARG A 134 44.39 -33.64 -20.35
C ARG A 134 45.11 -32.91 -19.21
N GLU A 135 46.04 -33.47 -18.45
CA GLU A 135 46.93 -34.63 -18.60
C GLU A 135 47.67 -34.83 -17.25
N SER A 136 48.23 -36.02 -17.03
CA SER A 136 49.44 -36.27 -16.20
C SER A 136 49.35 -36.22 -14.67
N ARG A 137 49.31 -37.38 -13.99
CA ARG A 137 50.50 -38.13 -13.56
C ARG A 137 50.12 -39.49 -12.97
#